data_AF-A0AAE4K894-F1
#
_entry.id   AF-A0AAE4K894-F1
#
_cell.length_a   1.000
_cell.length_b   1.000
_cell.length_c   1.000
_cell.angle_alpha   90.00
_cell.angle_beta   90.00
_cell.angle_gamma   90.00
#
_symmetry.space_group_name_H-M   'P 1'
#
loop_
_entity.id
_entity.type
_entity.pdbx_description
1 polymer ?
#
loop_
_entity_poly.entity_id
_entity_poly.type
_entity_poly.pdbx_seq_one_letter_code
_entity_poly.pdbx_strand_id
1 'polypeptide(L)'
;MLKAQAGHIERFFVVSVSTERGAFLVALGVGKKEKGNIFLTDTGIRAKDRLCELAGVDVSAVNFIMVPSPFQAVGALRTALLSHRPGAVLFFVCKSSLAYDKISSELNVQPEVVEE
;
A
#
# COMPACT_ATOMS: atom_id res chain seq x y z
N MET A 1 -15.13 -22.98 -24.85
CA MET A 1 -15.65 -21.65 -24.47
C MET A 1 -14.80 -21.12 -23.32
N LEU A 2 -13.90 -20.18 -23.62
CA LEU A 2 -13.06 -19.50 -22.64
C LEU A 2 -13.95 -18.66 -21.71
N LYS A 3 -13.99 -18.98 -20.42
CA LYS A 3 -14.57 -18.08 -19.42
C LYS A 3 -13.54 -16.98 -19.16
N ALA A 4 -13.97 -15.75 -19.43
CA ALA A 4 -13.19 -14.54 -19.32
C ALA A 4 -12.37 -14.52 -18.01
N GLN A 5 -11.06 -14.42 -18.16
CA GLN A 5 -10.19 -13.85 -17.14
C GLN A 5 -10.78 -12.48 -16.81
N ALA A 6 -11.45 -12.36 -15.67
CA ALA A 6 -11.65 -11.07 -15.04
C ALA A 6 -10.27 -10.61 -14.60
N GLY A 7 -9.53 -9.99 -15.53
CA GLY A 7 -8.25 -9.37 -15.26
C GLY A 7 -8.46 -8.31 -14.20
N HIS A 8 -8.07 -8.63 -12.96
CA HIS A 8 -7.84 -7.60 -11.97
C HIS A 8 -6.77 -6.67 -12.57
N ILE A 9 -7.18 -5.50 -13.03
CA ILE A 9 -6.24 -4.41 -13.28
C ILE A 9 -5.78 -4.02 -11.88
N GLU A 10 -4.61 -4.51 -11.46
CA GLU A 10 -3.93 -4.01 -10.27
C GLU A 10 -3.60 -2.54 -10.54
N ARG A 11 -4.47 -1.63 -10.10
CA ARG A 11 -4.20 -0.19 -10.08
C ARG A 11 -3.30 0.10 -8.89
N PHE A 12 -2.21 0.85 -9.09
CA PHE A 12 -1.35 1.23 -7.97
C PHE A 12 -2.05 2.28 -7.11
N PHE A 13 -1.89 2.16 -5.79
CA PHE A 13 -2.61 2.96 -4.81
C PHE A 13 -1.62 3.79 -4.01
N VAL A 14 -1.79 5.11 -4.06
CA VAL A 14 -1.07 6.08 -3.22
C VAL A 14 -2.09 7.11 -2.72
N VAL A 15 -2.09 7.39 -1.42
CA VAL A 15 -3.04 8.33 -0.80
C VAL A 15 -2.40 9.09 0.35
N SER A 16 -2.83 10.34 0.54
CA SER A 16 -2.60 11.09 1.77
C SER A 16 -3.73 10.81 2.77
N VAL A 17 -3.41 10.18 3.90
CA VAL A 17 -4.35 9.85 4.96
C VAL A 17 -4.22 10.86 6.09
N SER A 18 -5.29 11.60 6.36
CA SER A 18 -5.36 12.53 7.49
C SER A 18 -6.06 11.88 8.67
N THR A 19 -5.38 11.81 9.80
CA THR A 19 -5.92 11.33 11.08
C THR A 19 -5.90 12.46 12.11
N GLU A 20 -6.55 12.28 13.27
CA GLU A 20 -6.46 13.23 14.39
C GLU A 20 -5.02 13.50 14.84
N ARG A 21 -4.10 12.59 14.54
CA ARG A 21 -2.67 12.72 14.88
C ARG A 21 -1.87 13.48 13.84
N GLY A 22 -2.40 13.61 12.63
CA GLY A 22 -1.74 14.25 11.49
C GLY A 22 -1.84 13.44 10.20
N ALA A 23 -1.17 13.93 9.16
CA ALA A 23 -1.19 13.36 7.83
C ALA A 23 -0.09 12.31 7.62
N PHE A 24 -0.37 11.31 6.79
CA PHE A 24 0.54 10.24 6.39
C PHE A 24 0.44 10.05 4.89
N LEU A 25 1.57 9.77 4.23
CA LEU A 25 1.53 9.33 2.84
C LEU A 25 1.61 7.81 2.81
N VAL A 26 0.62 7.17 2.20
CA VAL A 26 0.44 5.72 2.24
C VAL A 26 0.37 5.16 0.83
N ALA A 27 1.11 4.09 0.56
CA ALA A 27 0.90 3.27 -0.62
C ALA A 27 0.76 1.78 -0.28
N LEU A 28 0.21 1.03 -1.22
CA LEU A 28 -0.05 -0.40 -1.09
C LEU A 28 0.59 -1.15 -2.27
N GLY A 29 1.04 -2.37 -2.04
CA GLY A 29 1.46 -3.28 -3.10
C GLY A 29 1.36 -4.73 -2.68
N VAL A 30 1.17 -5.63 -3.64
CA VAL A 30 1.23 -7.07 -3.39
C VAL A 30 2.68 -7.54 -3.46
N GLY A 31 3.08 -8.38 -2.52
CA GLY A 31 4.46 -8.84 -2.45
C GLY A 31 4.78 -9.75 -1.27
N LYS A 32 6.07 -10.04 -1.11
CA LYS A 32 6.60 -10.88 -0.03
C LYS A 32 7.95 -10.38 0.45
N LYS A 33 8.30 -10.76 1.69
CA LYS A 33 9.63 -10.56 2.25
C LYS A 33 10.36 -11.89 2.35
N GLU A 34 11.51 -12.02 1.69
CA GLU A 34 12.34 -13.21 1.71
C GLU A 34 13.80 -12.84 2.01
N LYS A 35 14.38 -13.50 3.02
CA LYS A 35 15.78 -13.28 3.45
C LYS A 35 16.15 -11.80 3.65
N GLY A 36 15.22 -11.00 4.16
CA GLY A 36 15.41 -9.57 4.40
C GLY A 36 15.02 -8.64 3.24
N ASN A 37 14.90 -9.17 2.03
CA ASN A 37 14.55 -8.40 0.83
C ASN A 37 13.03 -8.38 0.60
N ILE A 38 12.53 -7.28 0.07
CA ILE A 38 11.11 -7.11 -0.31
C ILE A 38 11.00 -7.30 -1.81
N PHE A 39 10.11 -8.21 -2.21
CA PHE A 39 9.76 -8.48 -3.60
C PHE A 39 8.31 -8.05 -3.82
N LEU A 40 8.08 -7.20 -4.81
CA LEU A 40 6.78 -6.62 -5.14
C LEU A 40 6.34 -7.06 -6.53
N THR A 41 5.04 -7.07 -6.79
CA THR A 41 4.51 -7.12 -8.16
C THR A 41 4.89 -5.83 -8.91
N ASP A 42 4.81 -5.83 -10.24
CA ASP A 42 5.10 -4.65 -11.05
C ASP A 42 4.26 -3.43 -10.63
N THR A 43 2.98 -3.65 -10.32
CA THR A 43 2.11 -2.60 -9.76
C THR A 43 2.60 -2.13 -8.40
N GLY A 44 3.03 -3.03 -7.52
CA GLY A 44 3.62 -2.67 -6.23
C GLY A 44 4.91 -1.84 -6.36
N ILE A 45 5.75 -2.14 -7.37
CA ILE A 45 6.95 -1.36 -7.68
C ILE A 45 6.55 0.06 -8.10
N ARG A 46 5.61 0.19 -9.05
CA ARG A 46 5.10 1.51 -9.49
C ARG A 46 4.49 2.30 -8.33
N ALA A 47 3.72 1.66 -7.45
CA ALA A 47 3.16 2.29 -6.25
C ALA A 47 4.25 2.83 -5.32
N LYS A 48 5.32 2.05 -5.12
CA LYS A 48 6.47 2.42 -4.27
C LYS A 48 7.22 3.60 -4.87
N ASP A 49 7.49 3.57 -6.17
CA ASP A 49 8.21 4.64 -6.85
C ASP A 49 7.41 5.94 -6.82
N ARG A 50 6.11 5.87 -7.10
CA ARG A 50 5.21 7.03 -6.99
C ARG A 50 5.11 7.58 -5.56
N LEU A 51 5.11 6.69 -4.56
CA LEU A 51 5.13 7.09 -3.15
C LEU A 51 6.40 7.89 -2.83
N CYS A 52 7.57 7.43 -3.27
CA CYS A 52 8.85 8.10 -3.05
C CYS A 52 8.89 9.46 -3.76
N GLU A 53 8.41 9.52 -5.00
CA GLU A 53 8.32 10.75 -5.80
C GLU A 53 7.44 11.80 -5.12
N LEU A 54 6.22 11.43 -4.71
CA LEU A 54 5.27 12.35 -4.06
C LEU A 54 5.75 12.81 -2.69
N ALA A 55 6.44 11.95 -1.94
CA ALA A 55 7.04 12.33 -0.67
C ALA A 55 8.34 13.14 -0.82
N GLY A 56 8.98 13.12 -2.00
CA GLY A 56 10.30 13.70 -2.21
C GLY A 56 11.39 13.02 -1.37
N VAL A 57 11.31 11.70 -1.18
CA VAL A 57 12.24 10.94 -0.32
C VAL A 57 12.81 9.71 -1.02
N ASP A 58 13.96 9.25 -0.54
CA ASP A 58 14.53 7.95 -0.93
C ASP A 58 13.77 6.76 -0.34
N VAL A 59 13.91 5.61 -1.00
CA VAL A 59 13.27 4.34 -0.56
C VAL A 59 13.66 3.93 0.87
N SER A 60 14.82 4.35 1.37
CA SER A 60 15.26 4.08 2.74
C SER A 60 14.45 4.82 3.81
N ALA A 61 13.75 5.90 3.44
CA ALA A 61 12.85 6.63 4.33
C ALA A 61 11.44 6.03 4.38
N VAL A 62 11.13 5.05 3.52
CA VAL A 62 9.84 4.38 3.46
C VAL A 62 9.72 3.32 4.56
N ASN A 63 8.65 3.38 5.32
CA ASN A 63 8.35 2.41 6.36
C ASN A 63 7.54 1.25 5.77
N PHE A 64 8.21 0.12 5.54
CA PHE A 64 7.57 -1.08 5.00
C PHE A 64 6.85 -1.88 6.08
N ILE A 65 5.54 -2.02 5.93
CA ILE A 65 4.67 -2.76 6.86
C ILE A 65 4.20 -4.04 6.17
N MET A 66 4.60 -5.19 6.70
CA MET A 66 4.17 -6.48 6.17
C MET A 66 2.74 -6.79 6.62
N VAL A 67 1.88 -7.13 5.66
CA VAL A 67 0.50 -7.55 5.92
C VAL A 67 0.37 -9.02 5.53
N PRO A 68 0.48 -9.94 6.51
CA PRO A 68 0.64 -11.35 6.21
C PRO A 68 -0.68 -12.04 5.82
N SER A 69 -1.83 -11.47 6.17
CA SER A 69 -3.13 -12.02 5.80
C SER A 69 -4.23 -10.95 5.77
N PRO A 70 -5.35 -11.21 5.07
CA PRO A 70 -6.51 -10.31 5.04
C PRO A 70 -7.17 -10.13 6.42
N PHE A 71 -7.00 -11.07 7.36
CA PHE A 71 -7.56 -10.94 8.71
C PHE A 71 -6.81 -9.92 9.56
N GLN A 72 -5.53 -9.69 9.26
CA GLN A 72 -4.68 -8.76 10.00
C GLN A 72 -4.56 -7.40 9.31
N ALA A 73 -5.17 -7.22 8.14
CA ALA A 73 -4.99 -6.06 7.28
C ALA A 73 -5.39 -4.72 7.96
N VAL A 74 -6.61 -4.67 8.51
CA VAL A 74 -7.12 -3.49 9.23
C VAL A 74 -6.33 -3.23 10.52
N GLY A 75 -5.97 -4.29 11.25
CA GLY A 75 -5.15 -4.19 12.46
C GLY A 75 -3.78 -3.60 12.15
N ALA A 76 -3.11 -4.10 11.11
CA ALA A 76 -1.80 -3.61 10.66
C ALA A 76 -1.86 -2.13 10.25
N LEU A 77 -2.90 -1.71 9.53
CA LEU A 77 -3.12 -0.31 9.17
C LEU A 77 -3.23 0.58 10.41
N ARG A 78 -4.12 0.23 11.35
CA ARG A 78 -4.34 1.01 12.58
C ARG A 78 -3.08 1.08 13.42
N THR A 79 -2.41 -0.06 13.62
CA THR A 79 -1.15 -0.11 14.37
C THR A 79 -0.07 0.75 13.70
N ALA A 80 0.04 0.75 12.38
CA ALA A 80 1.02 1.57 11.67
C ALA A 80 0.75 3.07 11.86
N LEU A 81 -0.49 3.52 11.65
CA LEU A 81 -0.89 4.92 11.86
C LEU A 81 -0.72 5.38 13.32
N LEU A 82 -0.91 4.47 14.28
CA LEU A 82 -0.71 4.77 15.71
C LEU A 82 0.75 4.71 16.16
N SER A 83 1.60 3.92 15.51
CA SER A 83 3.00 3.74 15.95
C SER A 83 3.95 4.75 15.32
N HIS A 84 3.61 5.30 14.15
CA HIS A 84 4.48 6.21 13.42
C HIS A 84 4.16 7.69 13.72
N ARG A 85 5.13 8.55 13.45
CA ARG A 85 4.97 10.01 13.58
C ARG A 85 4.21 10.57 12.38
N PRO A 86 3.49 11.69 12.56
CA PRO A 86 2.91 12.43 11.44
C PRO A 86 3.99 12.79 10.40
N GLY A 87 3.61 12.75 9.12
CA GLY A 87 4.53 12.91 7.98
C GLY A 87 5.28 11.63 7.60
N ALA A 88 5.09 10.52 8.32
CA ALA A 88 5.69 9.25 7.93
C ALA A 88 5.15 8.75 6.58
N VAL A 89 6.07 8.21 5.79
CA VAL A 89 5.81 7.59 4.49
C VAL A 89 5.69 6.08 4.72
N LEU A 90 4.51 5.52 4.49
CA LEU A 90 4.17 4.14 4.84
C LEU A 90 3.87 3.33 3.57
N PHE A 91 4.45 2.14 3.47
CA PHE A 91 4.17 1.21 2.39
C PHE A 91 3.70 -0.13 2.94
N PHE A 92 2.46 -0.54 2.65
CA PHE A 92 1.95 -1.84 3.08
C PHE A 92 2.22 -2.91 2.02
N VAL A 93 3.04 -3.89 2.39
CA VAL A 93 3.35 -5.06 1.56
C VAL A 93 2.36 -6.17 1.87
N CYS A 94 1.36 -6.32 1.01
CA CYS A 94 0.27 -7.27 1.15
C CYS A 94 0.65 -8.64 0.58
N LYS A 95 0.58 -9.71 1.38
CA LYS A 95 0.88 -11.07 0.88
C LYS A 95 -0.16 -11.62 -0.11
N SER A 96 -1.34 -10.99 -0.21
CA SER A 96 -2.40 -11.37 -1.13
C SER A 96 -3.24 -10.16 -1.54
N SER A 97 -3.88 -10.25 -2.71
CA SER A 97 -4.79 -9.22 -3.22
C SER A 97 -5.98 -8.96 -2.27
N LEU A 98 -6.48 -10.00 -1.57
CA LEU A 98 -7.52 -9.82 -0.56
C LEU A 98 -7.09 -8.95 0.64
N ALA A 99 -5.80 -8.97 1.01
CA ALA A 99 -5.28 -8.09 2.05
C ALA A 99 -5.13 -6.65 1.54
N TYR A 100 -4.72 -6.50 0.29
CA TYR A 100 -4.67 -5.22 -0.41
C TYR A 100 -6.05 -4.56 -0.45
N ASP A 101 -7.07 -5.28 -0.95
CA ASP A 101 -8.44 -4.79 -1.09
C ASP A 101 -9.06 -4.35 0.25
N LYS A 102 -8.71 -5.04 1.34
CA LYS A 102 -9.18 -4.67 2.67
C LYS A 102 -8.56 -3.36 3.17
N ILE A 103 -7.26 -3.14 2.94
CA ILE A 103 -6.61 -1.90 3.35
C ILE A 103 -7.08 -0.74 2.46
N SER A 104 -7.18 -0.95 1.15
CA SER A 104 -7.68 0.08 0.25
C SER A 104 -9.11 0.50 0.61
N SER A 105 -9.97 -0.45 0.96
CA SER A 105 -11.34 -0.17 1.43
C SER A 105 -11.37 0.58 2.77
N GLU A 106 -10.53 0.21 3.74
CA GLU A 106 -10.50 0.86 5.07
C GLU A 106 -9.95 2.29 4.98
N LEU A 107 -9.01 2.54 4.06
CA LEU A 107 -8.46 3.87 3.82
C LEU A 107 -9.48 4.84 3.18
N ASN A 108 -10.68 4.35 2.81
CA ASN A 108 -11.81 5.13 2.29
C ASN A 108 -11.42 6.11 1.17
N VAL A 109 -10.51 5.67 0.30
CA VAL A 109 -9.98 6.46 -0.80
C VAL A 109 -10.89 6.23 -1.99
N GLN A 110 -11.56 7.27 -2.45
CA GLN A 110 -12.01 7.26 -3.84
C GLN A 110 -10.74 7.18 -4.69
N PRO A 111 -10.49 6.09 -5.43
CA PRO A 111 -9.29 5.98 -6.24
C PRO A 111 -9.26 7.17 -7.20
N GLU A 112 -8.24 8.02 -7.11
CA GLU A 112 -7.99 9.01 -8.17
C GLU A 112 -7.77 8.23 -9.46
N VAL A 113 -8.69 8.44 -10.41
CA VAL A 113 -8.53 7.95 -11.78
C VAL A 113 -7.47 8.84 -12.41
N VAL A 114 -6.22 8.39 -12.40
CA VAL A 114 -5.19 8.97 -13.27
C VAL A 114 -5.34 8.26 -14.60
N GLU A 115 -6.04 8.91 -15.54
CA GLU A 115 -6.07 8.46 -16.93
C GLU A 115 -4.66 8.63 -17.52
N GLU A 116 -4.18 7.59 -18.22
CA GLU A 116 -2.91 7.58 -18.96
C GLU A 116 -2.89 8.61 -20.10
#